data_AF-A0A6V8DMV9-F1
#
_entry.id   AF-A0A6V8DMV9-F1
#
_cell.length_a   1.000
_cell.length_b   1.000
_cell.length_c   1.000
_cell.angle_alpha   90.00
_cell.angle_beta   90.00
_cell.angle_gamma   90.00
#
_symmetry.space_group_name_H-M   'P 1'
#
loop_
_entity.id
_entity.type
_entity.pdbx_description
1 polymer ?
#
loop_
_entity_poly.entity_id
_entity_poly.type
_entity_poly.pdbx_seq_one_letter_code
_entity_poly.pdbx_strand_id
1 'polypeptide(L)'
;MEPMTQAALWFWLPAALVPFGAWISLSSKTTSTTTFGRAVALLGIVGIVSSPWTVPDSPSSAAGHLLGFLLGPAALLLAGIYLVAFSGNVPVGRLPKSDRRLGVMSFIIGFVWFVGMHWWNLTPALNGEVNRYWLVFWPTFLLLLTCLLSGSALSLRMIGDRRATESNVMWFASAFVFLLIALAMTIDGRAVDAETFRYHLWLAGADLLGTAVGLSIAILVFGFIIFLHERALPEPDSIEPPTEEEFEQVSAIVAANIGGGGEDE
;
A
#
# COMPACT_ATOMS: atom_id res chain seq x y z
N MET A 1 8.40 15.72 -32.68
CA MET A 1 7.99 14.33 -32.38
C MET A 1 6.50 14.33 -32.12
N GLU A 2 5.76 13.33 -32.59
CA GLU A 2 4.34 13.14 -32.26
C GLU A 2 4.11 13.18 -30.73
N PRO A 3 3.03 13.79 -30.24
CA PRO A 3 2.77 13.96 -28.80
C PRO A 3 2.70 12.62 -28.06
N MET A 4 2.23 11.57 -28.73
CA MET A 4 2.19 10.22 -28.17
C MET A 4 3.60 9.63 -27.97
N THR A 5 4.52 9.88 -28.90
CA THR A 5 5.92 9.44 -28.78
C THR A 5 6.65 10.20 -27.67
N GLN A 6 6.33 11.49 -27.49
CA GLN A 6 6.88 12.28 -26.39
C GLN A 6 6.39 11.73 -25.04
N ALA A 7 5.10 11.46 -24.88
CA ALA A 7 4.55 10.86 -23.66
C ALA A 7 5.15 9.47 -23.37
N ALA A 8 5.34 8.64 -24.41
CA ALA A 8 5.97 7.33 -24.26
C ALA A 8 7.40 7.43 -23.71
N LEU A 9 8.21 8.36 -24.24
CA LEU A 9 9.61 8.52 -23.84
C LEU A 9 9.78 9.22 -22.49
N TRP A 10 9.00 10.28 -22.23
CA TRP A 10 9.23 11.17 -21.10
C TRP A 10 8.34 10.90 -19.89
N PHE A 11 7.27 10.10 -20.04
CA PHE A 11 6.42 9.69 -18.93
C PHE A 11 6.45 8.17 -18.73
N TRP A 12 6.10 7.40 -19.78
CA TRP A 12 5.92 5.95 -19.64
C TRP A 12 7.22 5.18 -19.46
N LEU A 13 8.29 5.56 -20.15
CA LEU A 13 9.61 4.97 -19.93
C LEU A 13 10.10 5.22 -18.49
N PRO A 14 10.11 6.47 -17.96
CA PRO A 14 10.38 6.71 -16.54
C PRO A 14 9.45 5.92 -15.59
N ALA A 15 8.16 5.82 -15.91
CA ALA A 15 7.21 5.04 -15.13
C ALA A 15 7.58 3.55 -15.08
N ALA A 16 8.06 2.96 -16.17
CA ALA A 16 8.53 1.58 -16.22
C ALA A 16 9.86 1.38 -15.46
N LEU A 17 10.73 2.39 -15.42
CA LEU A 17 12.00 2.34 -14.67
C LEU A 17 11.79 2.23 -13.16
N VAL A 18 10.68 2.74 -12.61
CA VAL A 18 10.40 2.69 -11.17
C VAL A 18 10.27 1.25 -10.64
N PRO A 19 9.30 0.42 -11.10
CA PRO A 19 9.19 -0.96 -10.64
C PRO A 19 10.40 -1.80 -11.05
N PHE A 20 11.01 -1.53 -12.21
CA PHE A 20 12.22 -2.24 -12.64
C PHE A 20 13.42 -1.96 -11.72
N GLY A 21 13.66 -0.70 -11.38
CA GLY A 21 14.71 -0.31 -10.45
C GLY A 21 14.46 -0.84 -9.03
N ALA A 22 13.20 -0.83 -8.57
CA ALA A 22 12.80 -1.43 -7.30
C ALA A 22 13.05 -2.94 -7.29
N TRP A 23 12.68 -3.65 -8.36
CA TRP A 23 12.94 -5.07 -8.53
C TRP A 23 14.43 -5.41 -8.45
N ILE A 24 15.29 -4.69 -9.18
CA ILE A 24 16.75 -4.86 -9.12
C ILE A 24 17.25 -4.58 -7.69
N SER A 25 16.77 -3.52 -7.05
CA SER A 25 17.20 -3.15 -5.70
C SER A 25 16.84 -4.21 -4.66
N LEU A 26 15.68 -4.86 -4.79
CA LEU A 26 15.17 -5.83 -3.81
C LEU A 26 15.67 -7.25 -4.07
N SER A 27 15.90 -7.62 -5.32
CA SER A 27 16.37 -8.96 -5.70
C SER A 27 17.89 -9.14 -5.55
N SER A 28 18.64 -8.04 -5.48
CA SER A 28 20.09 -8.13 -5.45
C SER A 28 20.69 -8.42 -4.08
N LYS A 29 21.74 -9.25 -4.08
CA LYS A 29 22.61 -9.55 -2.94
C LYS A 29 23.84 -8.63 -2.84
N THR A 30 24.15 -7.84 -3.87
CA THR A 30 25.36 -6.99 -3.90
C THR A 30 25.03 -5.51 -3.78
N THR A 31 25.76 -4.79 -2.92
CA THR A 31 25.50 -3.38 -2.62
C THR A 31 25.55 -2.48 -3.86
N SER A 32 26.44 -2.75 -4.81
CA SER A 32 26.57 -1.96 -6.05
C SER A 32 25.30 -2.03 -6.91
N THR A 33 24.78 -3.22 -7.15
CA THR A 33 23.57 -3.41 -7.98
C THR A 33 22.30 -2.99 -7.23
N THR A 34 22.26 -3.12 -5.90
CA THR A 34 21.20 -2.50 -5.08
C THR A 34 21.19 -0.98 -5.25
N THR A 35 22.37 -0.34 -5.20
CA THR A 35 22.52 1.11 -5.39
C THR A 35 22.12 1.53 -6.80
N PHE A 36 22.52 0.75 -7.81
CA PHE A 36 22.09 0.96 -9.20
C PHE A 36 20.57 0.87 -9.35
N GLY A 37 19.93 -0.16 -8.80
CA GLY A 37 18.47 -0.30 -8.82
C GLY A 37 17.76 0.89 -8.18
N ARG A 38 18.27 1.37 -7.03
CA ARG A 38 17.77 2.59 -6.38
C ARG A 38 17.95 3.82 -7.28
N ALA A 39 19.10 3.98 -7.92
CA ALA A 39 19.34 5.09 -8.84
C ALA A 39 18.40 5.07 -10.04
N VAL A 40 18.16 3.89 -10.63
CA VAL A 40 17.20 3.70 -11.73
C VAL A 40 15.78 4.06 -11.28
N ALA A 41 15.35 3.59 -10.10
CA ALA A 41 14.04 3.93 -9.56
C ALA A 41 13.89 5.43 -9.29
N LEU A 42 14.92 6.07 -8.71
CA LEU A 42 14.95 7.51 -8.46
C LEU A 42 14.88 8.32 -9.76
N LEU A 43 15.63 7.93 -10.80
CA LEU A 43 15.57 8.55 -12.12
C LEU A 43 14.16 8.41 -12.72
N GLY A 44 13.52 7.25 -12.57
CA GLY A 44 12.13 7.04 -12.98
C GLY A 44 11.16 8.00 -12.28
N ILE A 45 11.26 8.13 -10.95
CA ILE A 45 10.43 9.04 -10.16
C ILE A 45 10.63 10.50 -10.59
N VAL A 46 11.89 10.93 -10.76
CA VAL A 46 12.22 12.29 -11.22
C VAL A 46 11.63 12.54 -12.61
N GLY A 47 11.70 11.57 -13.53
CA GLY A 47 11.08 11.68 -14.85
C GLY A 47 9.56 11.84 -14.79
N ILE A 48 8.88 11.07 -13.94
CA ILE A 48 7.42 11.18 -13.77
C ILE A 48 7.02 12.54 -13.17
N VAL A 49 7.70 12.98 -12.11
CA VAL A 49 7.38 14.25 -11.43
C VAL A 49 7.69 15.44 -12.35
N SER A 50 8.70 15.33 -13.21
CA SER A 50 9.05 16.37 -14.18
C SER A 50 8.16 16.39 -15.43
N SER A 51 7.25 15.42 -15.59
CA SER A 51 6.36 15.33 -16.76
C SER A 51 5.51 16.58 -17.08
N PRO A 52 5.06 17.40 -16.11
CA PRO A 52 4.34 18.63 -16.42
C PRO A 52 5.18 19.64 -17.22
N TRP A 53 6.50 19.58 -17.11
CA TRP A 53 7.43 20.43 -17.86
C TRP A 53 7.93 19.77 -19.15
N THR A 54 8.01 18.44 -19.22
CA THR A 54 8.55 17.75 -20.41
C THR A 54 7.48 17.42 -21.44
N VAL A 55 6.24 17.12 -21.04
CA VAL A 55 5.13 16.80 -21.95
C VAL A 55 3.81 17.44 -21.47
N PRO A 56 3.72 18.78 -21.42
CA PRO A 56 2.57 19.47 -20.81
C PRO A 56 1.22 19.13 -21.44
N ASP A 57 1.20 18.82 -22.74
CA ASP A 57 -0.03 18.50 -23.49
C ASP A 57 -0.52 17.06 -23.28
N SER A 58 0.26 16.21 -22.61
CA SER A 58 -0.14 14.82 -22.36
C SER A 58 -1.10 14.72 -21.17
N PRO A 59 -2.22 13.98 -21.30
CA PRO A 59 -3.07 13.65 -20.15
C PRO A 59 -2.32 12.98 -19.00
N SER A 60 -1.26 12.22 -19.31
CA SER A 60 -0.41 11.54 -18.33
C SER A 60 0.34 12.52 -17.42
N SER A 61 0.63 13.73 -17.89
CA SER A 61 1.34 14.75 -17.11
C SER A 61 0.53 15.26 -15.93
N ALA A 62 -0.80 15.17 -15.99
CA ALA A 62 -1.64 15.45 -14.82
C ALA A 62 -1.41 14.42 -13.69
N ALA A 63 -1.08 13.17 -14.01
CA ALA A 63 -0.74 12.16 -12.99
C ALA A 63 0.63 12.47 -12.36
N GLY A 64 1.63 12.81 -13.17
CA GLY A 64 2.94 13.21 -12.66
C GLY A 64 2.89 14.48 -11.82
N HIS A 65 2.08 15.47 -12.24
CA HIS A 65 1.78 16.67 -11.46
C HIS A 65 1.20 16.33 -10.08
N LEU A 66 0.19 15.45 -10.03
CA LEU A 66 -0.41 15.03 -8.77
C LEU A 66 0.63 14.34 -7.87
N LEU A 67 1.42 13.41 -8.41
CA LEU A 67 2.45 12.71 -7.65
C LEU A 67 3.48 13.67 -7.04
N GLY A 68 3.88 14.71 -7.78
CA GLY A 68 4.76 15.76 -7.26
C GLY A 68 4.16 16.48 -6.05
N PHE A 69 2.88 16.83 -6.12
CA PHE A 69 2.15 17.48 -5.02
C PHE A 69 1.98 16.56 -3.80
N LEU A 70 1.79 15.26 -4.01
CA LEU A 70 1.64 14.28 -2.92
C LEU A 70 2.98 13.94 -2.25
N LEU A 71 4.12 14.10 -2.94
CA LEU A 71 5.44 13.68 -2.47
C LEU A 71 5.82 14.34 -1.13
N GLY A 72 5.62 15.65 -1.01
CA GLY A 72 5.94 16.43 0.19
C GLY A 72 5.19 15.95 1.45
N PRO A 73 3.84 16.03 1.48
CA PRO A 73 3.07 15.55 2.61
C PRO A 73 3.27 14.04 2.87
N ALA A 74 3.38 13.21 1.83
CA ALA A 74 3.65 11.78 2.00
C ALA A 74 5.01 11.52 2.66
N ALA A 75 6.07 12.22 2.26
CA ALA A 75 7.39 12.09 2.87
C ALA A 75 7.37 12.50 4.35
N LEU A 76 6.68 13.59 4.70
CA LEU A 76 6.52 14.02 6.08
C LEU A 76 5.73 13.01 6.93
N LEU A 77 4.65 12.45 6.38
CA LEU A 77 3.84 11.43 7.05
C LEU A 77 4.66 10.15 7.27
N LEU A 78 5.36 9.66 6.24
CA LEU A 78 6.21 8.46 6.32
C LEU A 78 7.37 8.64 7.29
N ALA A 79 8.09 9.77 7.21
CA ALA A 79 9.15 10.10 8.16
C ALA A 79 8.60 10.22 9.59
N GLY A 80 7.43 10.84 9.75
CA GLY A 80 6.75 10.95 11.03
C GLY A 80 6.43 9.59 11.66
N ILE A 81 5.81 8.70 10.88
CA ILE A 81 5.51 7.33 11.31
C ILE A 81 6.79 6.57 11.65
N TYR A 82 7.82 6.65 10.80
CA TYR A 82 9.11 5.99 11.02
C TYR A 82 9.74 6.43 12.35
N LEU A 83 9.86 7.74 12.57
CA LEU A 83 10.46 8.28 13.79
C LEU A 83 9.64 7.89 15.03
N VAL A 84 8.31 7.93 14.96
CA VAL A 84 7.44 7.54 16.09
C VAL A 84 7.55 6.04 16.39
N ALA A 85 7.55 5.19 15.36
CA ALA A 85 7.63 3.74 15.51
C ALA A 85 8.97 3.31 16.11
N PHE A 86 10.10 3.81 15.58
CA PHE A 86 11.43 3.37 15.97
C PHE A 86 12.03 4.08 17.20
N SER A 87 11.46 5.21 17.64
CA SER A 87 11.82 5.84 18.93
C SER A 87 11.02 5.28 20.12
N GLY A 88 10.00 4.45 19.84
CA GLY A 88 9.15 3.76 20.81
C GLY A 88 9.86 2.63 21.58
N ASN A 89 9.09 1.75 22.19
CA ASN A 89 9.62 0.59 22.92
C ASN A 89 9.95 -0.54 21.93
N VAL A 90 10.98 -0.31 21.11
CA VAL A 90 11.49 -1.30 20.15
C VAL A 90 12.69 -2.03 20.79
N PRO A 91 12.73 -3.38 20.73
CA PRO A 91 13.76 -4.18 21.41
C PRO A 91 15.16 -4.03 20.81
N VAL A 92 15.29 -3.67 19.52
CA VAL A 92 16.58 -3.54 18.81
C VAL A 92 16.57 -2.32 17.90
N GLY A 93 17.69 -1.60 17.79
CA GLY A 93 17.84 -0.49 16.84
C GLY A 93 17.01 0.76 17.17
N ARG A 94 16.74 1.00 18.46
CA ARG A 94 15.90 2.10 18.93
C ARG A 94 16.54 3.47 18.64
N LEU A 95 15.77 4.37 18.04
CA LEU A 95 16.15 5.77 17.87
C LEU A 95 16.08 6.56 19.19
N PRO A 96 16.83 7.67 19.32
CA PRO A 96 16.74 8.57 20.46
C PRO A 96 15.28 8.96 20.78
N LYS A 97 14.94 9.01 22.08
CA LYS A 97 13.58 9.39 22.53
C LYS A 97 13.19 10.82 22.12
N SER A 98 14.17 11.71 21.91
CA SER A 98 13.97 13.06 21.38
C SER A 98 13.28 13.05 20.02
N ASP A 99 13.63 12.08 19.18
CA ASP A 99 13.20 12.01 17.79
C ASP A 99 11.73 11.65 17.66
N ARG A 100 11.12 11.12 18.74
CA ARG A 100 9.68 10.93 18.83
C ARG A 100 8.91 12.23 18.66
N ARG A 101 9.40 13.33 19.25
CA ARG A 101 8.75 14.64 19.14
C ARG A 101 8.81 15.15 17.71
N LEU A 102 9.98 15.02 17.08
CA LEU A 102 10.16 15.35 15.67
C LEU A 102 9.23 14.50 14.79
N GLY A 103 9.11 13.21 15.06
CA GLY A 103 8.19 12.32 14.34
C GLY A 103 6.73 12.76 14.43
N VAL A 104 6.26 13.09 15.64
CA VAL A 104 4.90 13.61 15.84
C VAL A 104 4.70 14.94 15.10
N MET A 105 5.67 15.86 15.18
CA MET A 105 5.60 17.13 14.46
C MET A 105 5.54 16.93 12.95
N SER A 106 6.43 16.11 12.39
CA SER A 106 6.45 15.79 10.96
C SER A 106 5.13 15.17 10.49
N PHE A 107 4.57 14.24 11.28
CA PHE A 107 3.27 13.65 10.98
C PHE A 107 2.15 14.69 10.98
N ILE A 108 2.07 15.54 12.01
CA ILE A 108 1.03 16.58 12.10
C ILE A 108 1.16 17.59 10.95
N ILE A 109 2.36 18.06 10.65
CA ILE A 109 2.60 19.01 9.54
C ILE A 109 2.22 18.36 8.21
N GLY A 110 2.65 17.12 7.97
CA GLY A 110 2.30 16.37 6.76
C GLY A 110 0.79 16.17 6.64
N PHE A 111 0.11 15.81 7.73
CA PHE A 111 -1.34 15.63 7.78
C PHE A 111 -2.09 16.95 7.50
N VAL A 112 -1.70 18.04 8.15
CA VAL A 112 -2.31 19.36 7.96
C VAL A 112 -2.10 19.86 6.55
N TRP A 113 -0.90 19.67 5.97
CA TRP A 113 -0.65 19.97 4.56
C TRP A 113 -1.60 19.14 3.68
N PHE A 114 -1.66 17.84 3.89
CA PHE A 114 -2.45 16.93 3.08
C PHE A 114 -3.95 17.27 3.07
N VAL A 115 -4.52 17.54 4.26
CA VAL A 115 -5.90 18.02 4.40
C VAL A 115 -6.06 19.42 3.77
N GLY A 116 -5.08 20.30 3.98
CA GLY A 116 -5.03 21.64 3.42
C GLY A 116 -5.07 21.67 1.89
N MET A 117 -4.61 20.62 1.20
CA MET A 117 -4.74 20.51 -0.26
C MET A 117 -6.20 20.49 -0.73
N HIS A 118 -7.18 20.14 0.11
CA HIS A 118 -8.59 20.21 -0.26
C HIS A 118 -9.22 21.58 0.03
N TRP A 119 -8.97 22.15 1.22
CA TRP A 119 -9.67 23.37 1.68
C TRP A 119 -8.89 24.68 1.53
N TRP A 120 -7.58 24.64 1.29
CA TRP A 120 -6.75 25.84 1.15
C TRP A 120 -6.30 26.06 -0.29
N ASN A 121 -5.53 27.13 -0.53
CA ASN A 121 -4.93 27.45 -1.83
C ASN A 121 -3.74 26.52 -2.18
N LEU A 122 -3.83 25.25 -1.79
CA LEU A 122 -2.83 24.20 -2.00
C LEU A 122 -3.38 23.08 -2.90
N THR A 123 -4.61 23.21 -3.39
CA THR A 123 -5.21 22.23 -4.29
C THR A 123 -4.37 22.07 -5.55
N PRO A 124 -3.99 20.82 -5.93
CA PRO A 124 -3.24 20.60 -7.15
C PRO A 124 -4.02 21.13 -8.35
N ALA A 125 -3.50 22.19 -8.98
CA ALA A 125 -4.07 22.80 -10.18
C ALA A 125 -3.03 22.82 -11.30
N LEU A 126 -3.43 22.36 -12.48
CA LEU A 126 -2.59 22.33 -13.68
C LEU A 126 -3.29 23.18 -14.75
N ASN A 127 -2.57 24.14 -15.34
CA ASN A 127 -3.10 25.05 -16.35
C ASN A 127 -4.35 25.86 -15.92
N GLY A 128 -4.44 26.21 -14.63
CA GLY A 128 -5.55 27.00 -14.08
C GLY A 128 -6.79 26.19 -13.69
N GLU A 129 -6.82 24.89 -13.99
CA GLU A 129 -7.90 23.98 -13.59
C GLU A 129 -7.44 23.02 -12.50
N VAL A 130 -8.36 22.54 -11.67
CA VAL A 130 -8.06 21.50 -10.69
C VAL A 130 -7.62 20.23 -11.42
N ASN A 131 -6.56 19.61 -10.90
CA ASN A 131 -6.06 18.37 -11.45
C ASN A 131 -7.16 17.29 -11.40
N ARG A 132 -7.54 16.77 -12.57
CA ARG A 132 -8.56 15.71 -12.71
C ARG A 132 -8.32 14.49 -11.81
N TYR A 133 -7.05 14.13 -11.58
CA TYR A 133 -6.72 12.99 -10.74
C TYR A 133 -6.88 13.29 -9.25
N TRP A 134 -6.78 14.55 -8.82
CA TRP A 134 -7.07 14.94 -7.44
C TRP A 134 -8.55 14.74 -7.11
N LEU A 135 -9.44 15.08 -8.05
CA LEU A 135 -10.89 14.91 -7.92
C LEU A 135 -11.29 13.44 -7.70
N VAL A 136 -10.54 12.50 -8.27
CA VAL A 136 -10.75 11.06 -8.08
C VAL A 136 -9.99 10.54 -6.86
N PHE A 137 -8.74 10.94 -6.70
CA PHE A 137 -7.83 10.47 -5.66
C PHE A 137 -8.37 10.77 -4.26
N TRP A 138 -8.77 12.02 -4.00
CA TRP A 138 -9.11 12.46 -2.65
C TRP A 138 -10.35 11.75 -2.07
N PRO A 139 -11.50 11.70 -2.77
CA PRO A 139 -12.66 10.93 -2.30
C PRO A 139 -12.36 9.43 -2.15
N THR A 140 -11.68 8.83 -3.14
CA THR A 140 -11.31 7.40 -3.10
C THR A 140 -10.37 7.10 -1.94
N PHE A 141 -9.38 7.95 -1.69
CA PHE A 141 -8.44 7.80 -0.59
C PHE A 141 -9.16 7.84 0.77
N LEU A 142 -10.01 8.85 1.01
CA LEU A 142 -10.75 8.96 2.27
C LEU A 142 -11.69 7.78 2.49
N LEU A 143 -12.42 7.39 1.44
CA LEU A 143 -13.38 6.29 1.52
C LEU A 143 -12.67 4.94 1.76
N LEU A 144 -11.62 4.65 0.98
CA LEU A 144 -10.81 3.45 1.17
C LEU A 144 -10.14 3.43 2.54
N LEU A 145 -9.58 4.54 2.99
CA LEU A 145 -8.95 4.65 4.31
C LEU A 145 -9.96 4.38 5.43
N THR A 146 -11.17 4.94 5.34
CA THR A 146 -12.25 4.67 6.30
C THR A 146 -12.60 3.18 6.33
N CYS A 147 -12.75 2.54 5.16
CA CYS A 147 -13.01 1.10 5.06
C CYS A 147 -11.89 0.26 5.66
N LEU A 148 -10.63 0.57 5.35
CA LEU A 148 -9.47 -0.16 5.86
C LEU A 148 -9.31 0.00 7.38
N LEU A 149 -9.53 1.20 7.92
CA LEU A 149 -9.49 1.43 9.37
C LEU A 149 -10.61 0.69 10.09
N SER A 150 -11.86 0.74 9.58
CA SER A 150 -12.99 0.00 10.14
C SER A 150 -12.77 -1.52 10.06
N GLY A 151 -12.30 -2.03 8.91
CA GLY A 151 -11.98 -3.44 8.73
C GLY A 151 -10.87 -3.92 9.65
N SER A 152 -9.82 -3.12 9.83
CA SER A 152 -8.74 -3.39 10.79
C SER A 152 -9.24 -3.36 12.23
N ALA A 153 -10.10 -2.40 12.59
CA ALA A 153 -10.69 -2.31 13.91
C ALA A 153 -11.55 -3.54 14.23
N LEU A 154 -12.34 -4.01 13.27
CA LEU A 154 -13.16 -5.21 13.38
C LEU A 154 -12.29 -6.48 13.51
N SER A 155 -11.28 -6.63 12.64
CA SER A 155 -10.36 -7.76 12.65
C SER A 155 -9.62 -7.89 13.99
N LEU A 156 -9.10 -6.77 14.52
CA LEU A 156 -8.45 -6.74 15.83
C LEU A 156 -9.39 -7.16 16.97
N ARG A 157 -10.70 -6.91 16.84
CA ARG A 157 -11.68 -7.23 17.89
C ARG A 157 -12.23 -8.65 17.79
N MET A 158 -12.31 -9.20 16.58
CA MET A 158 -12.82 -10.56 16.34
C MET A 158 -11.72 -11.62 16.44
N ILE A 159 -10.53 -11.34 15.90
CA ILE A 159 -9.44 -12.32 15.77
C ILE A 159 -8.35 -12.05 16.83
N GLY A 160 -8.14 -10.79 17.21
CA GLY A 160 -7.06 -10.40 18.11
C GLY A 160 -7.37 -10.68 19.58
N ASP A 161 -6.53 -11.48 20.24
CA ASP A 161 -6.60 -11.65 21.69
C ASP A 161 -6.13 -10.38 22.41
N ARG A 162 -6.99 -9.84 23.29
CA ARG A 162 -6.74 -8.63 24.09
C ARG A 162 -6.34 -7.38 23.30
N ARG A 163 -6.76 -7.23 22.03
CA ARG A 163 -6.47 -6.06 21.18
C ARG A 163 -7.56 -4.97 21.17
N ALA A 164 -8.33 -4.87 22.25
CA ALA A 164 -9.46 -3.94 22.34
C ALA A 164 -9.01 -2.46 22.27
N THR A 165 -7.87 -2.14 22.89
CA THR A 165 -7.33 -0.77 22.89
C THR A 165 -6.93 -0.34 21.49
N GLU A 166 -6.20 -1.18 20.77
CA GLU A 166 -5.77 -0.93 19.38
C GLU A 166 -6.98 -0.85 18.45
N SER A 167 -7.97 -1.74 18.62
CA SER A 167 -9.24 -1.68 17.88
C SER A 167 -9.97 -0.35 18.10
N ASN A 168 -10.06 0.14 19.34
CA ASN A 168 -10.71 1.42 19.65
C ASN A 168 -9.97 2.61 19.02
N VAL A 169 -8.63 2.58 18.95
CA VAL A 169 -7.84 3.60 18.24
C VAL A 169 -8.16 3.59 16.74
N MET A 170 -8.28 2.40 16.13
CA MET A 170 -8.65 2.28 14.71
C MET A 170 -10.08 2.76 14.44
N TRP A 171 -11.03 2.46 15.34
CA TRP A 171 -12.39 3.00 15.26
C TRP A 171 -12.43 4.51 15.33
N PHE A 172 -11.68 5.10 16.27
CA PHE A 172 -11.58 6.55 16.39
C PHE A 172 -10.98 7.19 15.13
N ALA A 173 -9.89 6.62 14.60
CA ALA A 173 -9.28 7.09 13.37
C ALA A 173 -10.26 6.98 12.18
N SER A 174 -11.00 5.88 12.08
CA SER A 174 -12.04 5.70 11.05
C SER A 174 -13.14 6.76 11.16
N ALA A 175 -13.67 6.99 12.35
CA ALA A 175 -14.68 8.02 12.60
C ALA A 175 -14.17 9.43 12.26
N PHE A 176 -12.89 9.71 12.52
CA PHE A 176 -12.27 10.97 12.17
C PHE A 176 -12.12 11.15 10.65
N VAL A 177 -11.71 10.12 9.90
CA VAL A 177 -11.66 10.19 8.43
C VAL A 177 -13.07 10.31 7.84
N PHE A 178 -14.05 9.60 8.40
CA PHE A 178 -15.45 9.75 8.02
C PHE A 178 -15.98 11.17 8.25
N LEU A 179 -15.57 11.82 9.34
CA LEU A 179 -15.88 13.23 9.58
C LEU A 179 -15.30 14.13 8.49
N LEU A 180 -14.06 13.88 8.02
CA LEU A 180 -13.50 14.63 6.89
C LEU A 180 -14.32 14.47 5.60
N ILE A 181 -14.84 13.26 5.34
CA ILE A 181 -15.76 13.03 4.21
C ILE A 181 -17.04 13.87 4.41
N ALA A 182 -17.66 13.81 5.58
CA ALA A 182 -18.88 14.56 5.88
C ALA A 182 -18.67 16.08 5.73
N LEU A 183 -17.52 16.59 6.17
CA LEU A 183 -17.14 17.99 5.97
C LEU A 183 -16.96 18.32 4.49
N ALA A 184 -16.27 17.48 3.71
CA ALA A 184 -16.07 17.72 2.28
C ALA A 184 -17.36 17.63 1.46
N MET A 185 -18.35 16.87 1.95
CA MET A 185 -19.69 16.82 1.35
C MET A 185 -20.55 18.06 1.63
N THR A 186 -20.21 18.87 2.63
CA THR A 186 -21.07 19.95 3.15
C THR A 186 -20.42 21.33 3.09
N ILE A 187 -19.10 21.41 3.10
CA ILE A 187 -18.33 22.65 3.10
C ILE A 187 -17.49 22.70 1.84
N ASP A 188 -17.69 23.76 1.04
CA ASP A 188 -16.90 23.97 -0.17
C ASP A 188 -15.42 24.14 0.15
N GLY A 189 -14.58 23.45 -0.62
CA GLY A 189 -13.14 23.71 -0.67
C GLY A 189 -12.84 24.98 -1.48
N ARG A 190 -11.57 25.39 -1.50
CA ARG A 190 -11.19 26.63 -2.20
C ARG A 190 -11.32 26.51 -3.72
N ALA A 191 -11.06 25.33 -4.26
CA ALA A 191 -11.07 25.05 -5.70
C ALA A 191 -12.00 23.89 -6.10
N VAL A 192 -12.52 23.13 -5.13
CA VAL A 192 -13.46 22.02 -5.35
C VAL A 192 -14.67 22.27 -4.47
N ASP A 193 -15.85 22.42 -5.08
CA ASP A 193 -17.10 22.57 -4.36
C ASP A 193 -17.62 21.23 -3.82
N ALA A 194 -18.55 21.32 -2.88
CA ALA A 194 -19.13 20.16 -2.23
C ALA A 194 -19.94 19.28 -3.22
N GLU A 195 -20.50 19.86 -4.28
CA GLU A 195 -21.24 19.11 -5.30
C GLU A 195 -20.34 18.21 -6.14
N THR A 196 -19.24 18.76 -6.65
CA THR A 196 -18.20 18.04 -7.37
C THR A 196 -17.60 16.95 -6.49
N PHE A 197 -17.33 17.24 -5.21
CA PHE A 197 -16.85 16.23 -4.27
C PHE A 197 -17.85 15.08 -4.10
N ARG A 198 -19.15 15.37 -3.89
CA ARG A 198 -20.20 14.34 -3.76
C ARG A 198 -20.30 13.47 -5.02
N TYR A 199 -20.23 14.07 -6.20
CA TYR A 199 -20.25 13.34 -7.47
C TYR A 199 -19.11 12.32 -7.55
N HIS A 200 -17.87 12.75 -7.29
CA HIS A 200 -16.71 11.86 -7.33
C HIS A 200 -16.69 10.86 -6.17
N LEU A 201 -17.25 11.21 -4.99
CA LEU A 201 -17.38 10.27 -3.87
C LEU A 201 -18.30 9.10 -4.21
N TRP A 202 -19.42 9.35 -4.90
CA TRP A 202 -20.31 8.28 -5.36
C TRP A 202 -19.66 7.40 -6.42
N LEU A 203 -18.91 7.99 -7.35
CA LEU A 203 -18.14 7.24 -8.34
C LEU A 203 -17.09 6.35 -7.65
N ALA A 204 -16.34 6.90 -6.69
CA ALA A 204 -15.38 6.16 -5.88
C ALA A 204 -16.03 5.01 -5.10
N GLY A 205 -17.22 5.23 -4.55
CA GLY A 205 -18.00 4.19 -3.87
C GLY A 205 -18.41 3.06 -4.81
N ALA A 206 -18.87 3.40 -6.02
CA ALA A 206 -19.20 2.42 -7.05
C ALA A 206 -17.97 1.61 -7.49
N ASP A 207 -16.82 2.27 -7.70
CA ASP A 207 -15.57 1.62 -8.09
C ASP A 207 -15.06 0.66 -7.01
N LEU A 208 -15.09 1.08 -5.74
CA LEU A 208 -14.66 0.24 -4.61
C LEU A 208 -15.60 -0.96 -4.42
N LEU A 209 -16.92 -0.75 -4.51
CA LEU A 209 -17.89 -1.85 -4.40
C LEU A 209 -17.75 -2.82 -5.58
N GLY A 210 -17.64 -2.30 -6.81
CA GLY A 210 -17.43 -3.10 -8.00
C GLY A 210 -16.15 -3.93 -7.92
N THR A 211 -15.07 -3.34 -7.42
CA THR A 211 -13.79 -4.04 -7.18
C THR A 211 -13.94 -5.14 -6.13
N ALA A 212 -14.61 -4.86 -5.01
CA ALA A 212 -14.82 -5.85 -3.96
C ALA A 212 -15.67 -7.03 -4.44
N VAL A 213 -16.79 -6.77 -5.12
CA VAL A 213 -17.66 -7.79 -5.69
C VAL A 213 -16.92 -8.61 -6.76
N GLY A 214 -16.21 -7.93 -7.67
CA GLY A 214 -15.41 -8.59 -8.70
C GLY A 214 -14.35 -9.51 -8.12
N LEU A 215 -13.64 -9.06 -7.07
CA LEU A 215 -12.65 -9.87 -6.36
C LEU A 215 -13.28 -11.08 -5.68
N SER A 216 -14.42 -10.91 -5.00
CA SER A 216 -15.14 -12.03 -4.36
C SER A 216 -15.60 -13.07 -5.38
N ILE A 217 -16.17 -12.65 -6.52
CA ILE A 217 -16.58 -13.55 -7.59
C ILE A 217 -15.36 -14.27 -8.18
N ALA A 218 -14.25 -13.58 -8.40
CA ALA A 218 -13.02 -14.19 -8.91
C ALA A 218 -12.50 -15.30 -7.98
N ILE A 219 -12.48 -15.05 -6.65
CA ILE A 219 -12.09 -16.06 -5.65
C ILE A 219 -13.04 -17.26 -5.70
N LEU A 220 -14.35 -17.04 -5.78
CA LEU A 220 -15.34 -18.12 -5.85
C LEU A 220 -15.19 -18.96 -7.11
N VAL A 221 -15.01 -18.33 -8.28
CA VAL A 221 -14.80 -19.04 -9.55
C VAL A 221 -13.52 -19.86 -9.49
N PHE A 222 -12.44 -19.29 -8.96
CA PHE A 222 -11.17 -20.00 -8.84
C PHE A 222 -11.27 -21.21 -7.89
N GLY A 223 -11.88 -21.02 -6.71
CA GLY A 223 -12.14 -22.11 -5.77
C GLY A 223 -13.05 -23.20 -6.34
N PHE A 224 -14.07 -22.81 -7.11
CA PHE A 224 -14.96 -23.75 -7.79
C PHE A 224 -14.22 -24.58 -8.86
N ILE A 225 -13.32 -23.96 -9.63
CA ILE A 225 -12.48 -24.68 -10.60
C ILE A 225 -11.56 -25.68 -9.91
N ILE A 226 -10.91 -25.28 -8.81
CA ILE A 226 -10.08 -26.22 -8.02
C ILE A 226 -10.92 -27.40 -7.53
N PHE A 227 -12.10 -27.13 -6.97
CA PHE A 227 -12.99 -28.17 -6.49
C PHE A 227 -13.41 -29.15 -7.60
N LEU A 228 -13.75 -28.64 -8.80
CA LEU A 228 -14.06 -29.50 -9.94
C LEU A 228 -12.86 -30.32 -10.40
N HIS A 229 -11.67 -29.72 -10.38
CA HIS A 229 -10.42 -30.40 -10.76
C HIS A 229 -10.07 -31.51 -9.77
N GLU A 230 -10.09 -31.23 -8.46
CA GLU A 230 -9.81 -32.22 -7.41
C GLU A 230 -10.78 -33.40 -7.47
N ARG A 231 -12.07 -33.14 -7.72
CA ARG A 231 -13.07 -34.20 -7.88
C ARG A 231 -12.87 -35.07 -9.11
N ALA A 232 -12.13 -34.61 -10.10
CA ALA A 232 -11.86 -35.35 -11.32
C ALA A 232 -10.54 -36.16 -11.25
N LEU A 233 -9.74 -35.99 -10.20
CA LEU A 233 -8.52 -36.75 -10.02
C LEU A 233 -8.86 -38.21 -9.66
N PRO A 234 -8.09 -39.18 -10.19
CA PRO A 234 -8.22 -40.57 -9.77
C PRO A 234 -7.85 -40.72 -8.29
N GLU A 235 -8.34 -41.78 -7.66
CA GLU A 235 -7.90 -42.13 -6.31
C GLU A 235 -6.38 -42.27 -6.30
N PRO A 236 -5.68 -41.72 -5.29
CA PRO A 236 -4.25 -41.91 -5.18
C PRO A 236 -3.93 -43.39 -5.09
N ASP A 237 -2.87 -43.81 -5.78
CA ASP A 237 -2.42 -45.20 -5.72
C ASP A 237 -2.21 -45.60 -4.27
N SER A 238 -2.77 -46.77 -3.89
CA SER A 238 -2.53 -47.35 -2.58
C SER A 238 -1.05 -47.56 -2.43
N ILE A 239 -0.43 -46.84 -1.49
CA ILE A 239 0.95 -47.09 -1.11
C ILE A 239 1.04 -48.55 -0.65
N GLU A 240 1.99 -49.29 -1.20
CA GLU A 240 2.27 -50.63 -0.72
C GLU A 240 2.71 -50.53 0.75
N PRO A 241 2.35 -51.52 1.58
CA PRO A 241 2.81 -51.55 2.96
C PRO A 241 4.35 -51.49 2.99
N PRO A 242 4.95 -50.79 3.97
CA PRO A 242 6.39 -50.63 4.01
C PRO A 242 7.10 -51.98 3.97
N THR A 243 8.15 -52.07 3.17
CA THR A 243 8.98 -53.26 3.07
C THR A 243 9.76 -53.49 4.37
N GLU A 244 10.23 -54.72 4.60
CA GLU A 244 11.06 -55.02 5.77
C GLU A 244 12.32 -54.13 5.83
N GLU A 245 12.94 -53.81 4.68
CA GLU A 245 14.09 -52.90 4.60
C GLU A 245 13.74 -51.47 5.03
N GLU A 246 12.58 -50.94 4.62
CA GLU A 246 12.11 -49.62 5.05
C GLU A 246 11.77 -49.60 6.54
N PHE A 247 11.20 -50.69 7.07
CA PHE A 247 10.99 -50.85 8.51
C PHE A 247 12.31 -50.86 9.28
N GLU A 248 13.32 -51.57 8.77
CA GLU A 248 14.64 -51.63 9.37
C GLU A 248 15.31 -50.24 9.36
N GLN A 249 15.21 -49.52 8.25
CA GLN A 249 15.72 -48.16 8.12
C GLN A 249 15.01 -47.17 9.06
N VAL A 250 13.68 -47.23 9.16
CA VAL A 250 12.90 -46.41 10.10
C VAL A 250 13.25 -46.77 11.54
N SER A 251 13.38 -48.06 11.87
CA SER A 251 13.75 -48.51 13.22
C SER A 251 15.16 -48.06 13.61
N ALA A 252 16.11 -48.06 12.67
CA ALA A 252 17.46 -47.57 12.88
C ALA A 252 17.50 -46.06 13.12
N ILE A 253 16.75 -45.27 12.35
CA ILE A 253 16.62 -43.81 12.53
C ILE A 253 15.96 -43.50 13.88
N VAL A 254 14.91 -44.24 14.24
CA VAL A 254 14.22 -44.09 15.52
C VAL A 254 15.14 -44.46 16.68
N ALA A 255 15.85 -45.58 16.60
CA ALA A 255 16.83 -45.99 17.62
C ALA A 255 17.97 -44.97 17.77
N ALA A 256 18.46 -44.39 16.67
CA ALA A 256 19.49 -43.37 16.67
C ALA A 256 19.04 -42.04 17.33
N ASN A 257 17.73 -41.74 17.34
CA ASN A 257 17.19 -40.48 17.86
C ASN A 257 16.44 -40.62 19.20
N ILE A 258 16.10 -41.84 19.64
CA ILE A 258 15.45 -42.08 20.94
C ILE A 258 16.40 -41.84 22.13
N GLY A 259 17.71 -41.69 21.90
CA GLY A 259 18.71 -41.44 22.94
C GLY A 259 19.08 -39.97 23.19
N GLY A 260 18.41 -39.00 22.57
CA GLY A 260 18.77 -37.58 22.60
C GLY A 260 18.52 -36.86 23.94
N GLY A 261 19.15 -37.30 25.02
CA GLY A 261 19.12 -36.63 26.32
C GLY A 261 20.17 -37.17 27.27
N GLY A 262 21.46 -36.92 26.98
CA GLY A 262 22.53 -37.38 27.85
C GLY A 262 23.87 -36.65 27.80
N GLU A 263 24.27 -36.04 26.69
CA GLU A 263 25.61 -35.43 26.61
C GLU A 263 25.58 -34.18 25.75
N ASP A 264 25.38 -33.03 26.41
CA ASP A 264 25.93 -31.70 26.07
C ASP A 264 25.46 -30.70 27.16
N GLU A 265 25.97 -30.89 28.39
CA GLU A 265 26.16 -29.84 29.41
C GLU A 265 27.66 -29.54 29.54
#